data_AF-A0A013VAN7-F1
#
_entry.id   AF-A0A013VAN7-F1
#
_cell.length_a   1.000
_cell.length_b   1.000
_cell.length_c   1.000
_cell.angle_alpha   90.00
_cell.angle_beta   90.00
_cell.angle_gamma   90.00
#
_symmetry.space_group_name_H-M   'P 1'
#
loop_
_entity.id
_entity.type
_entity.pdbx_description
1 polymer ?
#
loop_
_entity_poly.entity_id
_entity_poly.type
_entity_poly.pdbx_seq_one_letter_code
_entity_poly.pdbx_strand_id
1 'polypeptide(L)'
;MTTETTTETSSEDTSGLKKNNAELKRERDEWKRKAEAAEREKTEAEENAANANMDEVTRLKSQITKLTGDLEKANGKAADATKSFHSYKAETEIAKLLIAHKVQPDDAPMVSAYIKSMMALDADGQMTIQDQSPDDFGKAYFAGAGKRYTSAPDNSGGGSTGFDGTTASKWTKAPQTPAEFDEFDALPDAERNAIADKINRPDLRV
;
A
#
# COMPACT_ATOMS: atom_id res chain seq x y z
N MET A 1 -22.80 -45.04 3.90
CA MET A 1 -21.95 -43.83 3.95
C MET A 1 -22.83 -42.70 4.46
N THR A 2 -22.63 -42.28 5.71
CA THR A 2 -23.32 -41.14 6.32
C THR A 2 -22.25 -40.29 6.98
N THR A 3 -21.63 -39.45 6.16
CA THR A 3 -20.77 -38.34 6.57
C THR A 3 -21.64 -37.10 6.50
N GLU A 4 -21.88 -36.42 7.62
CA GLU A 4 -22.22 -34.99 7.73
C GLU A 4 -22.72 -34.69 9.16
N THR A 5 -21.82 -34.66 10.15
CA THR A 5 -22.08 -34.06 11.47
C THR A 5 -20.78 -33.59 12.11
N THR A 6 -19.96 -32.85 11.36
CA THR A 6 -18.67 -32.34 11.87
C THR A 6 -18.42 -30.88 11.50
N THR A 7 -19.19 -30.30 10.57
CA THR A 7 -18.97 -28.94 10.07
C THR A 7 -19.75 -27.86 10.84
N GLU A 8 -20.92 -28.17 11.40
CA GLU A 8 -21.73 -27.17 12.12
C GLU A 8 -21.20 -26.86 13.52
N THR A 9 -20.72 -27.85 14.27
CA THR A 9 -20.19 -27.67 15.63
C THR A 9 -18.95 -26.78 15.66
N SER A 10 -18.08 -26.88 14.65
CA SER A 10 -16.83 -26.11 14.56
C SER A 10 -17.06 -24.60 14.33
N SER A 11 -18.14 -24.23 13.64
CA SER A 11 -18.48 -22.82 13.36
C SER A 11 -19.07 -22.11 14.60
N GLU A 12 -19.97 -22.77 15.32
CA GLU A 12 -20.55 -22.21 16.55
C GLU A 12 -19.52 -22.12 17.68
N ASP A 13 -18.69 -23.15 17.86
CA ASP A 13 -17.61 -23.16 18.86
C ASP A 13 -16.57 -22.07 18.57
N THR A 14 -16.21 -21.85 17.31
CA THR A 14 -15.29 -20.77 16.94
C THR A 14 -15.91 -19.38 17.09
N SER A 15 -17.23 -19.25 16.93
CA SER A 15 -17.95 -18.00 17.19
C SER A 15 -18.00 -17.67 18.70
N GLY A 16 -18.26 -18.68 19.54
CA GLY A 16 -18.26 -18.56 21.00
C GLY A 16 -16.88 -18.21 21.54
N LEU A 17 -15.84 -18.86 21.03
CA LEU A 17 -14.44 -18.55 21.37
C LEU A 17 -14.01 -17.14 20.95
N LYS A 18 -14.47 -16.65 19.80
CA LYS A 18 -14.21 -15.26 19.36
C LYS A 18 -14.91 -14.25 20.26
N LYS A 19 -16.16 -14.53 20.66
CA LYS A 19 -16.93 -13.67 21.57
C LYS A 19 -16.27 -13.61 22.96
N ASN A 20 -15.91 -14.77 23.53
CA ASN A 20 -15.21 -14.86 24.81
C ASN A 20 -13.85 -14.15 24.77
N ASN A 21 -13.08 -14.29 23.68
CA ASN A 21 -11.82 -13.56 23.51
C ASN A 21 -12.02 -12.04 23.43
N ALA A 22 -13.08 -11.57 22.80
CA ALA A 22 -13.40 -10.14 22.74
C ALA A 22 -13.80 -9.60 24.12
N GLU A 23 -14.55 -10.39 24.89
CA GLU A 23 -15.00 -10.05 26.23
C GLU A 23 -13.84 -10.03 27.23
N LEU A 24 -12.99 -11.07 27.23
CA LEU A 24 -11.76 -11.12 28.02
C LEU A 24 -10.78 -9.98 27.69
N LYS A 25 -10.69 -9.57 26.42
CA LYS A 25 -9.89 -8.40 26.03
C LYS A 25 -10.46 -7.11 26.64
N ARG A 26 -11.79 -6.93 26.61
CA ARG A 26 -12.45 -5.77 27.22
C ARG A 26 -12.26 -5.74 28.73
N GLU A 27 -12.46 -6.87 29.40
CA GLU A 27 -12.24 -6.97 30.84
C GLU A 27 -10.80 -6.67 31.20
N ARG A 28 -9.83 -7.25 30.48
CA ARG A 28 -8.41 -6.96 30.68
C ARG A 28 -8.11 -5.47 30.51
N ASP A 29 -8.64 -4.83 29.48
CA ASP A 29 -8.41 -3.40 29.24
C ASP A 29 -9.07 -2.52 30.31
N GLU A 30 -10.23 -2.92 30.82
CA GLU A 30 -10.90 -2.27 31.94
C GLU A 30 -10.12 -2.43 33.25
N TRP A 31 -9.65 -3.64 33.56
CA TRP A 31 -8.80 -3.90 34.72
C TRP A 31 -7.48 -3.15 34.65
N LYS A 32 -6.89 -3.05 33.46
CA LYS A 32 -5.67 -2.27 33.25
C LYS A 32 -5.92 -0.78 33.50
N ARG A 33 -7.03 -0.21 33.00
CA ARG A 33 -7.43 1.18 33.30
C ARG A 33 -7.70 1.41 34.78
N LYS A 34 -8.37 0.48 35.46
CA LYS A 34 -8.63 0.55 36.91
C LYS A 34 -7.32 0.49 37.71
N ALA A 35 -6.39 -0.37 37.31
CA ALA A 35 -5.06 -0.46 37.93
C ALA A 35 -4.26 0.85 37.73
N GLU A 36 -4.23 1.40 36.51
CA GLU A 36 -3.57 2.68 36.23
C GLU A 36 -4.21 3.86 36.98
N ALA A 37 -5.53 3.86 37.14
CA ALA A 37 -6.25 4.88 37.91
C ALA A 37 -5.93 4.78 39.41
N ALA A 38 -5.97 3.57 39.97
CA ALA A 38 -5.63 3.32 41.37
C ALA A 38 -4.16 3.64 41.68
N GLU A 39 -3.24 3.38 40.74
CA GLU A 39 -1.83 3.72 40.90
C GLU A 39 -1.61 5.24 40.89
N ARG A 40 -2.31 6.00 40.01
CA ARG A 40 -2.28 7.47 40.06
C ARG A 40 -2.83 8.01 41.37
N GLU A 41 -3.99 7.53 41.81
CA GLU A 41 -4.64 8.00 43.03
C GLU A 41 -3.78 7.71 44.27
N LYS A 42 -3.13 6.54 44.31
CA LYS A 42 -2.14 6.20 45.34
C LYS A 42 -0.94 7.14 45.33
N THR A 43 -0.39 7.42 44.15
CA THR A 43 0.77 8.32 43.99
C THR A 43 0.42 9.74 44.42
N GLU A 44 -0.76 10.24 44.05
CA GLU A 44 -1.26 11.57 44.45
C GLU A 44 -1.51 11.66 45.97
N ALA A 45 -2.04 10.60 46.59
CA ALA A 45 -2.24 10.54 48.02
C ALA A 45 -0.92 10.51 48.80
N GLU A 46 0.06 9.72 48.35
CA GLU A 46 1.40 9.65 48.95
C GLU A 46 2.14 11.00 48.82
N GLU A 47 2.02 11.68 47.68
CA GLU A 47 2.58 13.03 47.50
C GLU A 47 1.91 14.09 48.37
N ASN A 48 0.58 14.06 48.50
CA ASN A 48 -0.14 15.01 49.35
C ASN A 48 0.22 14.82 50.83
N ALA A 49 0.38 13.58 51.30
CA ALA A 49 0.83 13.28 52.65
C ALA A 49 2.28 13.71 52.89
N ALA A 50 3.18 13.54 51.92
CA ALA A 50 4.56 14.00 52.00
C ALA A 50 4.65 15.54 52.01
N ASN A 51 3.81 16.22 51.24
CA ASN A 51 3.77 17.68 51.15
C ASN A 51 3.16 18.36 52.38
N ALA A 52 2.28 17.67 53.13
CA ALA A 52 1.61 18.23 54.32
C ALA A 52 2.55 18.46 55.52
N ASN A 53 3.69 17.74 55.58
CA ASN A 53 4.66 17.80 56.67
C ASN A 53 5.95 18.56 56.33
N MET A 54 6.03 19.18 55.14
CA MET A 54 7.20 19.96 54.71
C MET A 54 7.00 21.45 54.99
N ASP A 55 8.06 22.12 55.45
CA ASP A 55 8.13 23.58 55.42
C ASP A 55 7.81 24.09 54.00
N GLU A 56 7.08 25.19 53.91
CA GLU A 56 6.53 25.69 52.65
C GLU A 56 7.60 25.93 51.58
N VAL A 57 8.81 26.34 51.98
CA VAL A 57 9.98 26.48 51.09
C VAL A 57 10.43 25.13 50.50
N THR A 58 10.44 24.07 51.31
CA THR A 58 10.83 22.72 50.89
C THR A 58 9.77 22.12 49.97
N ARG A 59 8.49 22.35 50.29
CA ARG A 59 7.34 21.97 49.46
C ARG A 59 7.42 22.60 48.06
N LEU A 60 7.65 23.92 48.00
CA LEU A 60 7.78 24.65 46.73
C LEU A 60 9.00 24.18 45.92
N LYS A 61 10.16 23.91 46.54
CA LYS A 61 11.34 23.36 45.84
C LYS A 61 11.07 21.97 45.26
N SER A 62 10.38 21.11 46.00
CA SER A 62 9.98 19.78 45.53
C SER A 62 9.05 19.88 44.31
N GLN A 63 8.02 20.74 44.38
CA GLN A 63 7.12 21.00 43.27
C GLN A 63 7.85 21.56 42.03
N ILE A 64 8.77 22.51 42.20
CA ILE A 64 9.56 23.05 41.09
C ILE A 64 10.40 21.95 40.43
N THR A 65 11.05 21.09 41.22
CA THR A 65 11.87 19.99 40.70
C THR A 65 11.01 19.01 39.90
N LYS A 66 9.83 18.67 40.43
CA LYS A 66 8.86 17.81 39.76
C LYS A 66 8.36 18.43 38.44
N LEU A 67 7.91 19.68 38.48
CA LEU A 67 7.43 20.40 37.31
C LEU A 67 8.51 20.54 36.23
N THR A 68 9.77 20.77 36.64
CA THR A 68 10.91 20.82 35.71
C THR A 68 11.14 19.47 35.04
N GLY A 69 11.13 18.37 35.81
CA GLY A 69 11.25 17.02 35.25
C GLY A 69 10.07 16.63 34.35
N ASP A 70 8.86 17.07 34.69
CA ASP A 70 7.67 16.85 33.86
C ASP A 70 7.71 17.66 32.57
N LEU A 71 8.25 18.89 32.61
CA LEU A 71 8.47 19.74 31.44
C LEU A 71 9.53 19.12 30.51
N GLU A 72 10.65 18.62 31.05
CA GLU A 72 11.66 17.91 30.27
C GLU A 72 11.09 16.65 29.61
N LYS A 73 10.32 15.85 30.35
CA LYS A 73 9.63 14.67 29.78
C LYS A 73 8.63 15.06 28.70
N ALA A 74 7.86 16.13 28.91
CA ALA A 74 6.90 16.63 27.93
C ALA A 74 7.60 17.11 26.66
N ASN A 75 8.71 17.84 26.79
CA ASN A 75 9.54 18.27 25.66
C ASN A 75 10.15 17.07 24.92
N GLY A 76 10.63 16.06 25.63
CA GLY A 76 11.10 14.81 25.03
C GLY A 76 10.01 14.11 24.22
N LYS A 77 8.82 13.93 24.79
CA LYS A 77 7.66 13.36 24.10
C LYS A 77 7.23 14.19 22.89
N ALA A 78 7.27 15.52 22.98
CA ALA A 78 6.94 16.40 21.87
C ALA A 78 7.96 16.28 20.72
N ALA A 79 9.26 16.19 21.04
CA ALA A 79 10.31 15.96 20.05
C ALA A 79 10.18 14.60 19.37
N ASP A 80 9.87 13.55 20.12
CA ASP A 80 9.64 12.21 19.57
C ASP A 80 8.39 12.16 18.70
N ALA A 81 7.28 12.75 19.15
CA ALA A 81 6.06 12.87 18.36
C ALA A 81 6.29 13.64 17.05
N THR A 82 7.09 14.71 17.11
CA THR A 82 7.48 15.50 15.93
C THR A 82 8.29 14.66 14.95
N LYS A 83 9.29 13.91 15.42
CA LYS A 83 10.07 12.98 14.58
C LYS A 83 9.18 11.91 13.95
N SER A 84 8.27 11.31 14.72
CA SER A 84 7.33 10.31 14.21
C SER A 84 6.40 10.89 13.15
N PHE A 85 5.88 12.10 13.38
CA PHE A 85 5.03 12.81 12.42
C PHE A 85 5.78 13.09 11.11
N HIS A 86 7.03 13.54 11.19
CA HIS A 86 7.87 13.76 10.02
C HIS A 86 8.17 12.47 9.26
N SER A 87 8.50 11.37 9.95
CA SER A 87 8.70 10.07 9.29
C SER A 87 7.44 9.61 8.57
N TYR A 88 6.27 9.76 9.20
CA TYR A 88 5.00 9.37 8.59
C TYR A 88 4.65 10.22 7.36
N LYS A 89 4.83 11.55 7.44
CA LYS A 89 4.63 12.45 6.30
C LYS A 89 5.58 12.11 5.15
N ALA A 90 6.86 11.85 5.46
CA ALA A 90 7.85 11.44 4.48
C ALA A 90 7.47 10.12 3.79
N GLU A 91 7.10 9.09 4.55
CA GLU A 91 6.68 7.79 4.01
C GLU A 91 5.43 7.89 3.13
N THR A 92 4.49 8.73 3.52
CA THR A 92 3.26 8.98 2.74
C THR A 92 3.59 9.64 1.40
N GLU A 93 4.43 10.67 1.38
CA GLU A 93 4.82 11.35 0.14
C GLU A 93 5.68 10.47 -0.76
N ILE A 94 6.60 9.68 -0.19
CA ILE A 94 7.36 8.69 -0.95
C ILE A 94 6.42 7.67 -1.58
N ALA A 95 5.49 7.09 -0.83
CA ALA A 95 4.55 6.10 -1.36
C ALA A 95 3.74 6.66 -2.53
N LYS A 96 3.25 7.91 -2.42
CA LYS A 96 2.57 8.60 -3.53
C LYS A 96 3.45 8.72 -4.76
N LEU A 97 4.71 9.11 -4.60
CA LEU A 97 5.67 9.23 -5.70
C LEU A 97 5.93 7.89 -6.39
N LEU A 98 6.18 6.84 -5.63
CA LEU A 98 6.45 5.51 -6.18
C LEU A 98 5.25 4.99 -6.99
N ILE A 99 4.03 5.19 -6.49
CA ILE A 99 2.80 4.81 -7.19
C ILE A 99 2.62 5.65 -8.45
N ALA A 100 2.74 6.98 -8.35
CA ALA A 100 2.54 7.90 -9.45
C ALA A 100 3.48 7.62 -10.63
N HIS A 101 4.72 7.20 -10.33
CA HIS A 101 5.74 6.88 -11.32
C HIS A 101 5.88 5.38 -11.62
N LYS A 102 4.95 4.55 -11.14
CA LYS A 102 4.93 3.09 -11.38
C LYS A 102 6.28 2.42 -11.07
N VAL A 103 6.88 2.75 -9.93
CA VAL A 103 8.14 2.11 -9.51
C VAL A 103 7.90 0.62 -9.26
N GLN A 104 8.82 -0.22 -9.73
CA GLN A 104 8.75 -1.66 -9.56
C GLN A 104 8.73 -2.02 -8.07
N PRO A 105 7.86 -2.95 -7.62
CA PRO A 105 7.77 -3.34 -6.21
C PRO A 105 9.09 -3.82 -5.62
N ASP A 106 9.92 -4.51 -6.41
CA ASP A 106 11.22 -5.03 -5.98
C ASP A 106 12.25 -3.92 -5.73
N ASP A 107 12.15 -2.82 -6.49
CA ASP A 107 13.04 -1.65 -6.36
C ASP A 107 12.51 -0.61 -5.36
N ALA A 108 11.22 -0.67 -5.03
CA ALA A 108 10.54 0.30 -4.18
C ALA A 108 11.25 0.55 -2.83
N PRO A 109 11.76 -0.47 -2.09
CA PRO A 109 12.47 -0.24 -0.84
C PRO A 109 13.76 0.58 -1.01
N MET A 110 14.51 0.33 -2.07
CA MET A 110 15.77 1.02 -2.34
C MET A 110 15.53 2.44 -2.81
N VAL A 111 14.58 2.65 -3.73
CA VAL A 111 14.18 3.99 -4.19
C VAL A 111 13.61 4.81 -3.03
N SER A 112 12.80 4.18 -2.15
CA SER A 112 12.31 4.82 -0.92
C SER A 112 13.45 5.30 -0.03
N ALA A 113 14.43 4.44 0.25
CA ALA A 113 15.57 4.79 1.10
C ALA A 113 16.39 5.94 0.51
N TYR A 114 16.62 5.92 -0.81
CA TYR A 114 17.31 6.99 -1.52
C TYR A 114 16.55 8.32 -1.41
N ILE A 115 15.26 8.34 -1.74
CA ILE A 115 14.44 9.55 -1.66
C ILE A 115 14.36 10.07 -0.22
N LYS A 116 14.14 9.17 0.76
CA LYS A 116 14.10 9.51 2.18
C LYS A 116 15.39 10.16 2.67
N SER A 117 16.55 9.77 2.13
CA SER A 117 17.85 10.36 2.50
C SER A 117 18.03 11.81 2.03
N MET A 118 17.26 12.24 1.03
CA MET A 118 17.31 13.60 0.46
C MET A 118 16.15 14.48 0.91
N MET A 119 15.24 13.93 1.71
CA MET A 119 14.07 14.64 2.20
C MET A 119 14.44 15.60 3.32
N ALA A 120 13.93 16.82 3.22
CA ALA A 120 14.04 17.86 4.24
C ALA A 120 12.67 18.50 4.49
N LEU A 121 12.58 19.30 5.54
CA LEU A 121 11.45 20.17 5.80
C LEU A 121 11.87 21.60 5.49
N ASP A 122 11.03 22.33 4.78
CA ASP A 122 11.19 23.76 4.63
C ASP A 122 10.74 24.53 5.89
N ALA A 123 10.86 25.86 5.83
CA ALA A 123 10.48 26.75 6.92
C ALA A 123 8.97 26.68 7.26
N ASP A 124 8.14 26.25 6.32
CA ASP A 124 6.69 26.10 6.47
C ASP A 124 6.28 24.68 6.91
N GLY A 125 7.25 23.80 7.15
CA GLY A 125 7.04 22.41 7.55
C GLY A 125 6.53 21.51 6.42
N GLN A 126 6.68 21.94 5.16
CA GLN A 126 6.42 21.10 3.99
C GLN A 126 7.63 20.25 3.64
N MET A 127 7.35 19.07 3.07
CA MET A 127 8.41 18.17 2.65
C MET A 127 9.02 18.69 1.36
N THR A 128 10.35 18.80 1.32
CA THR A 128 11.11 19.07 0.09
C THR A 128 12.09 17.93 -0.18
N ILE A 129 12.47 17.77 -1.45
CA ILE A 129 13.51 16.84 -1.89
C ILE A 129 14.46 17.66 -2.78
N GLN A 130 15.71 17.83 -2.36
CA GLN A 130 16.68 18.70 -3.06
C GLN A 130 16.13 20.11 -3.36
N ASP A 131 15.52 20.75 -2.35
CA ASP A 131 14.90 22.09 -2.45
C ASP A 131 13.72 22.19 -3.44
N GLN A 132 13.19 21.07 -3.90
CA GLN A 132 12.02 20.99 -4.79
C GLN A 132 10.83 20.36 -4.08
N SER A 133 9.62 20.62 -4.60
CA SER A 133 8.43 19.90 -4.18
C SER A 133 8.57 18.40 -4.51
N PRO A 134 7.93 17.49 -3.75
CA PRO A 134 8.03 16.06 -4.04
C PRO A 134 7.60 15.71 -5.47
N ASP A 135 6.54 16.36 -5.97
CA ASP A 135 6.00 16.16 -7.32
C ASP A 135 6.98 16.62 -8.42
N ASP A 136 7.59 17.80 -8.26
CA ASP A 136 8.58 18.32 -9.21
C ASP A 136 9.84 17.45 -9.24
N PHE A 137 10.33 17.05 -8.07
CA PHE A 137 11.43 16.10 -7.95
C PHE A 137 11.08 14.78 -8.63
N GLY A 138 9.89 14.22 -8.37
CA GLY A 138 9.42 12.97 -8.98
C GLY A 138 9.45 13.03 -10.51
N LYS A 139 8.86 14.07 -11.08
CA LYS A 139 8.86 14.30 -12.54
C LYS A 139 10.27 14.35 -13.11
N ALA A 140 11.18 15.11 -12.49
CA ALA A 140 12.55 15.25 -12.98
C ALA A 140 13.36 13.95 -12.82
N TYR A 141 13.30 13.33 -11.64
CA TYR A 141 14.07 12.14 -11.30
C TYR A 141 13.64 10.93 -12.13
N PHE A 142 12.34 10.63 -12.19
CA PHE A 142 11.83 9.45 -12.90
C PHE A 142 11.81 9.63 -14.43
N ALA A 143 11.90 10.85 -14.95
CA ALA A 143 12.20 11.08 -16.37
C ALA A 143 13.68 10.82 -16.71
N GLY A 144 14.58 11.02 -15.74
CA GLY A 144 16.03 10.86 -15.89
C GLY A 144 16.57 9.60 -15.21
N ALA A 145 17.38 9.82 -14.17
CA ALA A 145 18.14 8.75 -13.49
C ALA A 145 17.26 7.65 -12.88
N GLY A 146 16.05 8.00 -12.44
CA GLY A 146 15.08 7.11 -11.83
C GLY A 146 14.30 6.24 -12.82
N LYS A 147 14.37 6.52 -14.13
CA LYS A 147 13.62 5.81 -15.18
C LYS A 147 13.85 4.29 -15.17
N ARG A 148 15.04 3.84 -14.74
CA ARG A 148 15.38 2.42 -14.66
C ARG A 148 14.56 1.63 -13.63
N TYR A 149 13.99 2.32 -12.65
CA TYR A 149 13.18 1.71 -11.59
C TYR A 149 11.68 1.77 -11.88
N THR A 150 11.27 2.53 -12.90
CA THR A 150 9.87 2.62 -13.30
C THR A 150 9.55 1.48 -14.24
N SER A 151 8.42 0.81 -14.04
CA SER A 151 7.87 -0.10 -15.02
C SER A 151 7.72 0.62 -16.35
N ALA A 152 8.04 -0.07 -17.45
CA ALA A 152 7.64 0.41 -18.77
C ALA A 152 6.11 0.66 -18.75
N PRO A 153 5.60 1.62 -19.55
CA PRO A 153 4.17 1.64 -19.87
C PRO A 153 3.75 0.20 -20.20
N ASP A 154 2.56 -0.24 -19.78
CA ASP A 154 2.09 -1.56 -20.15
C ASP A 154 2.28 -1.71 -21.65
N ASN A 155 3.25 -2.53 -22.04
CA ASN A 155 3.45 -2.90 -23.42
C ASN A 155 2.23 -3.77 -23.71
N SER A 156 1.09 -3.16 -24.06
CA SER A 156 -0.09 -3.85 -24.55
C SER A 156 0.38 -4.57 -25.80
N GLY A 157 0.80 -5.83 -25.65
CA GLY A 157 1.71 -6.56 -26.55
C GLY A 157 1.60 -6.14 -28.00
N GLY A 158 2.40 -5.15 -28.39
CA GLY A 158 2.63 -4.78 -29.77
C GLY A 158 3.75 -5.68 -30.28
N GLY A 159 3.37 -6.76 -30.96
CA GLY A 159 4.26 -7.45 -31.87
C GLY A 159 5.06 -8.63 -31.29
N SER A 160 4.39 -9.59 -30.66
CA SER A 160 4.55 -10.91 -31.27
C SER A 160 3.82 -10.82 -32.60
N THR A 161 4.53 -10.81 -33.73
CA THR A 161 3.93 -11.12 -35.04
C THR A 161 3.57 -12.61 -35.11
N GLY A 162 2.97 -13.14 -34.04
CA GLY A 162 2.13 -14.31 -34.10
C GLY A 162 0.77 -13.84 -34.58
N PHE A 163 0.57 -13.91 -35.89
CA PHE A 163 -0.71 -13.89 -36.58
C PHE A 163 -1.75 -12.93 -35.96
N ASP A 164 -1.71 -11.68 -36.39
CA ASP A 164 -2.72 -10.68 -36.07
C ASP A 164 -4.10 -11.20 -36.50
N GLY A 165 -4.91 -11.58 -35.52
CA GLY A 165 -6.29 -12.05 -35.69
C GLY A 165 -7.26 -10.95 -36.14
N THR A 166 -6.79 -9.76 -36.54
CA THR A 166 -7.65 -8.66 -37.02
C THR A 166 -7.98 -8.71 -38.51
N THR A 167 -7.42 -9.65 -39.27
CA THR A 167 -8.08 -10.24 -40.44
C THR A 167 -8.42 -11.70 -40.17
N ALA A 168 -9.22 -11.94 -39.13
CA ALA A 168 -9.96 -13.18 -39.04
C ALA A 168 -10.91 -13.24 -40.25
N SER A 169 -10.38 -13.79 -41.35
CA SER A 169 -11.15 -14.20 -42.51
C SER A 169 -12.42 -14.90 -42.00
N LYS A 170 -13.59 -14.39 -42.39
CA LYS A 170 -14.91 -14.97 -42.09
C LYS A 170 -14.99 -16.44 -42.52
N TRP A 171 -14.09 -16.85 -43.40
CA TRP A 171 -13.87 -18.19 -43.90
C TRP A 171 -13.18 -19.06 -42.84
N THR A 172 -13.98 -19.49 -41.85
CA THR A 172 -13.61 -20.58 -40.93
C THR A 172 -13.93 -21.97 -41.50
N LYS A 173 -14.63 -22.01 -42.65
CA LYS A 173 -15.01 -23.19 -43.41
C LYS A 173 -14.94 -22.87 -44.91
N ALA A 174 -14.87 -23.90 -45.74
CA ALA A 174 -14.95 -23.74 -47.19
C ALA A 174 -16.30 -23.13 -47.63
N PRO A 175 -16.31 -22.27 -48.67
CA PRO A 175 -17.55 -21.80 -49.29
C PRO A 175 -18.48 -22.97 -49.62
N GLN A 176 -19.76 -22.84 -49.31
CA GLN A 176 -20.79 -23.87 -49.54
C GLN A 176 -21.87 -23.44 -50.53
N THR A 177 -21.97 -22.15 -50.83
CA THR A 177 -22.94 -21.59 -51.77
C THR A 177 -22.27 -20.86 -52.93
N PRO A 178 -22.92 -20.75 -54.11
CA PRO A 178 -22.35 -20.01 -55.24
C PRO A 178 -21.96 -18.56 -54.90
N ALA A 179 -22.77 -17.85 -54.12
CA ALA A 179 -22.47 -16.48 -53.70
C ALA A 179 -21.22 -16.38 -52.80
N GLU A 180 -20.95 -17.41 -52.01
CA GLU A 180 -19.74 -17.47 -51.18
C GLU A 180 -18.49 -17.75 -52.02
N PHE A 181 -18.61 -18.54 -53.09
CA PHE A 181 -17.52 -18.73 -54.04
C PHE A 181 -17.20 -17.43 -54.79
N ASP A 182 -18.22 -16.68 -55.22
CA ASP A 182 -18.02 -15.38 -55.87
C ASP A 182 -17.29 -14.37 -54.96
N GLU A 183 -17.65 -14.33 -53.66
CA GLU A 183 -16.92 -13.49 -52.69
C GLU A 183 -15.50 -13.99 -52.41
N PHE A 184 -15.28 -15.30 -52.42
CA PHE A 184 -13.95 -15.89 -52.20
C PHE A 184 -13.01 -15.64 -53.38
N ASP A 185 -13.52 -15.70 -54.61
CA ASP A 185 -12.74 -15.45 -55.83
C ASP A 185 -12.48 -13.96 -56.10
N ALA A 186 -13.26 -13.07 -55.49
CA ALA A 186 -13.00 -11.63 -55.51
C ALA A 186 -11.84 -11.21 -54.60
N LEU A 187 -11.30 -12.10 -53.75
CA LEU A 187 -10.18 -11.80 -52.86
C LEU A 187 -8.85 -11.74 -53.63
N PRO A 188 -7.87 -10.92 -53.17
CA PRO A 188 -6.52 -10.96 -53.70
C PRO A 188 -5.89 -12.35 -53.60
N ASP A 189 -5.12 -12.77 -54.61
CA ASP A 189 -4.55 -14.14 -54.69
C ASP A 189 -3.77 -14.57 -53.44
N ALA A 190 -2.99 -13.65 -52.86
CA ALA A 190 -2.23 -13.90 -51.64
C ALA A 190 -3.13 -14.20 -50.44
N GLU A 191 -4.27 -13.50 -50.35
CA GLU A 191 -5.25 -13.69 -49.27
C GLU A 191 -6.06 -14.96 -49.49
N ARG A 192 -6.48 -15.23 -50.72
CA ARG A 192 -7.19 -16.46 -51.11
C ARG A 192 -6.37 -17.72 -50.81
N ASN A 193 -5.09 -17.71 -51.18
CA ASN A 193 -4.17 -18.83 -50.92
C ASN A 193 -3.93 -19.04 -49.40
N ALA A 194 -3.78 -17.96 -48.63
CA ALA A 194 -3.64 -18.04 -47.18
C ALA A 194 -4.90 -18.62 -46.50
N ILE A 195 -6.09 -18.27 -47.00
CA ILE A 195 -7.35 -18.82 -46.49
C ILE A 195 -7.51 -20.28 -46.90
N ALA A 196 -7.22 -20.65 -48.15
CA ALA A 196 -7.27 -22.03 -48.63
C ALA A 196 -6.40 -22.97 -47.77
N ASP A 197 -5.20 -22.52 -47.40
CA ASP A 197 -4.30 -23.24 -46.49
C ASP A 197 -4.90 -23.35 -45.08
N LYS A 198 -5.51 -22.27 -44.56
CA LYS A 198 -6.15 -22.24 -43.23
C LYS A 198 -7.35 -23.20 -43.12
N ILE A 199 -8.15 -23.34 -44.17
CA ILE A 199 -9.31 -24.25 -44.20
C ILE A 199 -8.97 -25.67 -44.70
N ASN A 200 -7.68 -25.95 -44.93
CA ASN A 200 -7.15 -27.23 -45.41
C ASN A 200 -7.78 -27.69 -46.74
N ARG A 201 -7.95 -26.77 -47.69
CA ARG A 201 -8.50 -27.00 -49.03
C ARG A 201 -7.53 -26.50 -50.11
N PRO A 202 -6.46 -27.24 -50.40
CA PRO A 202 -5.44 -26.82 -51.36
C PRO A 202 -5.96 -26.73 -52.80
N ASP A 203 -7.11 -27.36 -53.09
CA ASP A 203 -7.81 -27.29 -54.37
C ASP A 203 -8.45 -25.92 -54.66
N LEU A 204 -8.57 -25.05 -53.65
CA LEU A 204 -9.09 -23.69 -53.77
C LEU A 204 -7.98 -22.63 -53.93
N ARG A 205 -6.73 -23.08 -54.09
CA ARG A 205 -5.60 -22.21 -54.41
C ARG A 205 -5.59 -21.86 -55.89
N VAL A 206 -4.99 -20.72 -56.20
CA VAL A 206 -4.85 -20.21 -57.57
C VAL A 206 -3.43 -19.74 -57.80
#